data_AF-A0A7T0JRX6-F1
#
_entry.id   AF-A0A7T0JRX6-F1
#
_cell.length_a   1.000
_cell.length_b   1.000
_cell.length_c   1.000
_cell.angle_alpha   90.00
_cell.angle_beta   90.00
_cell.angle_gamma   90.00
#
_symmetry.space_group_name_H-M   'P 1'
#
loop_
_entity.id
_entity.type
_entity.pdbx_description
1 polymer ?
#
loop_
_entity_poly.entity_id
_entity_poly.type
_entity_poly.pdbx_seq_one_letter_code
_entity_poly.pdbx_strand_id
1 'polypeptide(L)'
;MNSRTVIWIQETDQNKPQMCLLEPQTHPEARMGKQLKFKAKQPFQNWKQGDSVSGPVQKAGSQLYQCLTSHKAIEYELGVASVTTNGNKHPIYFYLDPPEIDELPWETLYDVKMGFLALDARWPIARLKIPLAQIKLEYEFSPPLRMLAVLSAPGGNSVAQVPAREEWDSIYEALQAANLEFKLRVFVCEESLKQHIDSLNDARVKVDYVIDKYELTQGIVNFAPHLLHFFCHGTADKLPYLQIGNRADWEVERDGSIILEANELRQTADPNQNVWLVTLNCCESAMQAKDARNLASALVSAGFPSAVGMREPVASIHAHAFCKLFYRGVLELINTAQVGGVPTTIEWASALWKARQKLLDNCAPRKVPATEAAPNCREWTIPVLYTRREPFLLRRAQKSNGMTLPQRLGRLAELDELKRQRDEFAARPDVDPGIRQKILNEFENEIRRIEDELKN
;
A
#
# COMPACT_ATOMS: atom_id res chain seq x y z
N MET A 1 -2.99 -18.03 11.66
CA MET A 1 -2.18 -17.32 10.64
C MET A 1 -2.61 -17.85 9.30
N ASN A 2 -2.98 -16.98 8.34
CA ASN A 2 -3.25 -17.43 6.97
C ASN A 2 -1.98 -18.10 6.43
N SER A 3 -2.08 -19.34 5.96
CA SER A 3 -0.97 -20.01 5.30
C SER A 3 -0.63 -19.25 4.03
N ARG A 4 0.57 -18.67 3.98
CA ARG A 4 1.11 -18.02 2.77
C ARG A 4 2.09 -18.95 2.08
N THR A 5 2.14 -18.87 0.76
CA THR A 5 3.13 -19.59 -0.05
C THR A 5 4.23 -18.61 -0.42
N VAL A 6 5.47 -18.87 0.00
CA VAL A 6 6.64 -18.06 -0.38
C VAL A 6 7.54 -18.90 -1.27
N ILE A 7 7.63 -18.51 -2.54
CA ILE A 7 8.51 -19.12 -3.53
C ILE A 7 9.74 -18.22 -3.67
N TRP A 8 10.92 -18.80 -3.51
CA TRP A 8 12.19 -18.08 -3.67
C TRP A 8 12.89 -18.54 -4.93
N ILE A 9 13.29 -17.57 -5.74
CA ILE A 9 14.10 -17.77 -6.94
C ILE A 9 15.40 -17.00 -6.76
N GLN A 10 16.48 -17.75 -6.60
CA GLN A 10 17.83 -17.23 -6.35
C GLN A 10 18.75 -17.52 -7.54
N GLU A 11 19.75 -16.67 -7.72
CA GLU A 11 20.88 -16.98 -8.59
C GLU A 11 21.78 -18.02 -7.92
N THR A 12 22.38 -18.89 -8.71
CA THR A 12 23.40 -19.84 -8.23
C THR A 12 24.73 -19.56 -8.92
N ASP A 13 25.83 -20.09 -8.39
CA ASP A 13 27.20 -19.89 -8.89
C ASP A 13 27.41 -20.18 -10.39
N GLN A 14 26.44 -20.80 -11.08
CA GLN A 14 26.45 -21.08 -12.51
C GLN A 14 25.57 -20.13 -13.36
N ASN A 15 25.14 -18.98 -12.83
CA ASN A 15 24.16 -18.06 -13.46
C ASN A 15 22.88 -18.77 -13.93
N LYS A 16 22.47 -19.81 -13.20
CA LYS A 16 21.23 -20.56 -13.45
C LYS A 16 20.28 -20.29 -12.30
N PRO A 17 19.15 -19.61 -12.54
CA PRO A 17 18.18 -19.36 -11.48
C PRO A 17 17.63 -20.70 -10.96
N GLN A 18 17.61 -20.86 -9.64
CA GLN A 18 16.98 -21.99 -8.97
C GLN A 18 15.82 -21.51 -8.12
N MET A 19 14.73 -22.27 -8.14
CA MET A 19 13.55 -22.04 -7.33
C MET A 19 13.44 -23.05 -6.19
N CYS A 20 12.88 -22.63 -5.07
CA CYS A 20 12.47 -23.49 -3.97
C CYS A 20 11.28 -22.87 -3.22
N LEU A 21 10.63 -23.66 -2.37
CA LEU A 21 9.58 -23.23 -1.47
C LEU A 21 10.18 -22.84 -0.11
N LEU A 22 10.12 -21.55 0.22
CA LEU A 22 10.57 -21.04 1.52
C LEU A 22 9.54 -21.24 2.63
N GLU A 23 8.26 -21.06 2.32
CA GLU A 23 7.16 -21.18 3.27
C GLU A 23 5.92 -21.73 2.54
N PRO A 24 5.18 -22.68 3.13
CA PRO A 24 5.51 -23.44 4.33
C PRO A 24 6.61 -24.49 4.09
N GLN A 25 7.33 -24.90 5.14
CA GLN A 25 8.38 -25.93 5.07
C GLN A 25 7.86 -27.33 5.45
N THR A 26 6.57 -27.56 5.23
CA THR A 26 5.87 -28.81 5.56
C THR A 26 6.20 -29.94 4.59
N HIS A 27 6.50 -29.62 3.33
CA HIS A 27 6.86 -30.60 2.32
C HIS A 27 8.36 -30.95 2.39
N PRO A 28 8.76 -32.24 2.33
CA PRO A 28 10.18 -32.66 2.44
C PRO A 28 11.12 -31.99 1.42
N GLU A 29 10.62 -31.76 0.21
CA GLU A 29 11.40 -31.11 -0.86
C GLU A 29 11.39 -29.57 -0.81
N ALA A 30 10.79 -28.91 0.19
CA ALA A 30 10.54 -27.46 0.17
C ALA A 30 11.79 -26.61 -0.13
N ARG A 31 12.91 -26.84 0.55
CA ARG A 31 14.17 -26.09 0.36
C ARG A 31 15.12 -26.71 -0.66
N MET A 32 14.68 -27.73 -1.40
CA MET A 32 15.53 -28.37 -2.41
C MET A 32 15.53 -27.54 -3.69
N GLY A 33 16.63 -26.82 -3.96
CA GLY A 33 16.75 -26.00 -5.16
C GLY A 33 16.50 -26.80 -6.44
N LYS A 34 15.61 -26.29 -7.30
CA LYS A 34 15.35 -26.84 -8.63
C LYS A 34 15.59 -25.77 -9.68
N GLN A 35 16.30 -26.12 -10.75
CA GLN A 35 16.56 -25.16 -11.83
C GLN A 35 15.25 -24.64 -12.45
N LEU A 36 15.08 -23.33 -12.48
CA LEU A 36 14.01 -22.66 -13.19
C LEU A 36 14.33 -22.68 -14.70
N LYS A 37 13.56 -23.47 -15.46
CA LYS A 37 13.76 -23.63 -16.91
C LYS A 37 12.81 -22.73 -17.70
N PHE A 38 12.97 -21.41 -17.57
CA PHE A 38 12.20 -20.44 -18.37
C PHE A 38 13.03 -19.95 -19.55
N LYS A 39 12.54 -20.15 -20.78
CA LYS A 39 13.29 -19.84 -22.02
C LYS A 39 12.92 -18.50 -22.66
N ALA A 40 11.78 -17.92 -22.31
CA ALA A 40 11.35 -16.65 -22.90
C ALA A 40 12.07 -15.50 -22.18
N LYS A 41 12.94 -14.76 -22.89
CA LYS A 41 13.65 -13.62 -22.29
C LYS A 41 12.68 -12.52 -21.85
N GLN A 42 11.55 -12.36 -22.52
CA GLN A 42 10.45 -11.46 -22.16
C GLN A 42 9.16 -11.93 -22.86
N PRO A 43 8.18 -12.54 -22.18
CA PRO A 43 7.00 -13.14 -22.83
C PRO A 43 6.10 -12.15 -23.58
N PHE A 44 6.27 -10.85 -23.37
CA PHE A 44 5.51 -9.77 -24.03
C PHE A 44 6.37 -8.85 -24.92
N GLN A 45 7.66 -9.14 -25.08
CA GLN A 45 8.53 -8.30 -25.91
C GLN A 45 8.06 -8.36 -27.35
N ASN A 46 7.77 -7.18 -27.90
CA ASN A 46 7.23 -6.96 -29.24
C ASN A 46 5.78 -7.42 -29.47
N TRP A 47 5.03 -7.81 -28.43
CA TRP A 47 3.61 -8.09 -28.55
C TRP A 47 2.78 -6.80 -28.37
N LYS A 48 1.90 -6.51 -29.33
CA LYS A 48 0.90 -5.44 -29.25
C LYS A 48 -0.50 -6.04 -29.18
N GLN A 49 -1.38 -5.38 -28.43
CA GLN A 49 -2.79 -5.74 -28.39
C GLN A 49 -3.36 -5.68 -29.82
N GLY A 50 -3.87 -6.81 -30.32
CA GLY A 50 -4.33 -6.96 -31.71
C GLY A 50 -3.43 -7.80 -32.62
N ASP A 51 -2.23 -8.19 -32.17
CA ASP A 51 -1.42 -9.17 -32.90
C ASP A 51 -2.15 -10.53 -32.98
N SER A 52 -1.98 -11.27 -34.09
CA SER A 52 -2.66 -12.54 -34.39
C SER A 52 -2.39 -13.69 -33.40
N VAL A 53 -1.59 -13.45 -32.36
CA VAL A 53 -1.29 -14.43 -31.32
C VAL A 53 -2.46 -14.48 -30.35
N SER A 54 -3.25 -15.56 -30.42
CA SER A 54 -4.30 -15.83 -29.42
C SER A 54 -3.71 -16.17 -28.05
N GLY A 55 -4.20 -15.52 -27.01
CA GLY A 55 -3.96 -15.82 -25.59
C GLY A 55 -2.52 -15.63 -25.08
N PRO A 56 -1.79 -14.54 -25.40
CA PRO A 56 -0.39 -14.38 -25.01
C PRO A 56 -0.20 -14.28 -23.50
N VAL A 57 -1.13 -13.62 -22.79
CA VAL A 57 -1.09 -13.54 -21.31
C VAL A 57 -1.28 -14.92 -20.70
N GLN A 58 -2.23 -15.70 -21.22
CA GLN A 58 -2.48 -17.06 -20.76
C GLN A 58 -1.30 -18.00 -21.06
N LYS A 59 -0.68 -17.87 -22.25
CA LYS A 59 0.50 -18.66 -22.62
C LYS A 59 1.68 -18.38 -21.70
N ALA A 60 1.97 -17.10 -21.44
CA ALA A 60 3.02 -16.69 -20.50
C ALA A 60 2.75 -17.24 -19.10
N GLY A 61 1.53 -17.05 -18.61
CA GLY A 61 1.04 -17.55 -17.34
C GLY A 61 1.16 -19.07 -17.16
N SER A 62 0.76 -19.81 -18.20
CA SER A 62 0.81 -21.28 -18.21
C SER A 62 2.26 -21.77 -18.20
N GLN A 63 3.16 -21.13 -18.94
CA GLN A 63 4.58 -21.48 -18.94
C GLN A 63 5.23 -21.23 -17.58
N LEU A 64 4.95 -20.09 -16.94
CA LEU A 64 5.44 -19.78 -15.60
C LEU A 64 4.90 -20.79 -14.58
N TYR A 65 3.60 -21.08 -14.63
CA TYR A 65 2.97 -22.06 -13.75
C TYR A 65 3.59 -23.45 -13.92
N GLN A 66 3.75 -23.93 -15.15
CA GLN A 66 4.42 -25.21 -15.45
C GLN A 66 5.87 -25.25 -14.98
N CYS A 67 6.60 -24.12 -15.08
CA CYS A 67 7.96 -24.04 -14.55
C CYS A 67 7.95 -24.24 -13.03
N LEU A 68 7.09 -23.51 -12.31
CA LEU A 68 6.95 -23.59 -10.85
C LEU A 68 6.53 -24.98 -10.38
N THR A 69 5.50 -25.56 -10.98
CA THR A 69 4.97 -26.88 -10.60
C THR A 69 5.89 -28.04 -10.98
N SER A 70 6.96 -27.79 -11.73
CA SER A 70 8.01 -28.80 -11.84
C SER A 70 8.67 -29.10 -10.48
N HIS A 71 8.61 -28.18 -9.51
CA HIS A 71 9.05 -28.40 -8.14
C HIS A 71 7.90 -28.95 -7.28
N LYS A 72 8.01 -30.20 -6.81
CA LYS A 72 6.90 -30.91 -6.15
C LYS A 72 6.33 -30.20 -4.92
N ALA A 73 7.17 -29.57 -4.10
CA ALA A 73 6.67 -28.80 -2.95
C ALA A 73 5.82 -27.60 -3.39
N ILE A 74 6.22 -26.91 -4.46
CA ILE A 74 5.48 -25.76 -4.99
C ILE A 74 4.19 -26.26 -5.65
N GLU A 75 4.25 -27.35 -6.42
CA GLU A 75 3.07 -28.02 -6.99
C GLU A 75 2.05 -28.39 -5.92
N TYR A 76 2.51 -29.01 -4.82
CA TYR A 76 1.67 -29.38 -3.71
C TYR A 76 0.98 -28.16 -3.07
N GLU A 77 1.74 -27.11 -2.74
CA GLU A 77 1.17 -25.92 -2.09
C GLU A 77 0.21 -25.14 -2.99
N LEU A 78 0.53 -24.98 -4.28
CA LEU A 78 -0.39 -24.38 -5.25
C LEU A 78 -1.63 -25.26 -5.48
N GLY A 79 -1.48 -26.57 -5.39
CA GLY A 79 -2.59 -27.53 -5.41
C GLY A 79 -3.50 -27.43 -4.19
N VAL A 80 -2.94 -27.29 -2.98
CA VAL A 80 -3.72 -27.06 -1.75
C VAL A 80 -4.52 -25.76 -1.86
N ALA A 81 -3.92 -24.70 -2.42
CA ALA A 81 -4.59 -23.43 -2.66
C ALA A 81 -5.85 -23.59 -3.53
N SER A 82 -5.90 -24.57 -4.44
CA SER A 82 -7.08 -24.84 -5.28
C SER A 82 -8.32 -25.32 -4.50
N VAL A 83 -8.12 -25.94 -3.33
CA VAL A 83 -9.20 -26.51 -2.48
C VAL A 83 -9.68 -25.49 -1.44
N THR A 84 -9.08 -24.30 -1.40
CA THR A 84 -9.46 -23.24 -0.46
C THR A 84 -10.94 -22.88 -0.63
N THR A 85 -11.71 -23.05 0.46
CA THR A 85 -13.13 -22.69 0.53
C THR A 85 -13.32 -21.17 0.54
N ASN A 86 -14.46 -20.70 0.03
CA ASN A 86 -14.85 -19.29 0.06
C ASN A 86 -14.60 -18.66 1.44
N GLY A 87 -13.77 -17.61 1.46
CA GLY A 87 -13.50 -16.78 2.65
C GLY A 87 -12.03 -16.77 3.09
N ASN A 88 -11.28 -17.86 2.86
CA ASN A 88 -9.86 -17.92 3.22
C ASN A 88 -8.98 -17.44 2.07
N LYS A 89 -7.95 -16.67 2.39
CA LYS A 89 -6.95 -16.16 1.43
C LYS A 89 -5.64 -16.92 1.61
N HIS A 90 -5.05 -17.33 0.50
CA HIS A 90 -3.76 -18.01 0.40
C HIS A 90 -2.84 -17.17 -0.50
N PRO A 91 -2.22 -16.12 0.06
CA PRO A 91 -1.36 -15.23 -0.71
C PRO A 91 -0.11 -15.97 -1.19
N ILE A 92 0.28 -15.69 -2.44
CA ILE A 92 1.46 -16.23 -3.11
C ILE A 92 2.50 -15.11 -3.21
N TYR A 93 3.64 -15.34 -2.60
CA TYR A 93 4.74 -14.41 -2.51
C TYR A 93 5.94 -14.90 -3.30
N PHE A 94 6.52 -14.02 -4.10
CA PHE A 94 7.73 -14.28 -4.87
C PHE A 94 8.91 -13.52 -4.28
N TYR A 95 9.87 -14.22 -3.69
CA TYR A 95 11.17 -13.64 -3.38
C TYR A 95 12.10 -13.86 -4.59
N LEU A 96 12.48 -12.76 -5.25
CA LEU A 96 13.16 -12.78 -6.55
C LEU A 96 14.48 -12.01 -6.43
N ASP A 97 15.60 -12.74 -6.49
CA ASP A 97 16.94 -12.14 -6.44
C ASP A 97 17.44 -11.68 -7.82
N PRO A 98 17.40 -12.50 -8.88
CA PRO A 98 17.93 -12.08 -10.17
C PRO A 98 17.04 -11.01 -10.82
N PRO A 99 17.58 -9.86 -11.26
CA PRO A 99 16.79 -8.78 -11.86
C PRO A 99 15.95 -9.25 -13.06
N GLU A 100 16.50 -10.09 -13.94
CA GLU A 100 15.81 -10.65 -15.10
C GLU A 100 14.61 -11.54 -14.74
N ILE A 101 14.66 -12.19 -13.58
CA ILE A 101 13.56 -12.99 -13.04
C ILE A 101 12.51 -12.08 -12.40
N ASP A 102 12.93 -11.00 -11.74
CA ASP A 102 12.04 -9.94 -11.27
C ASP A 102 11.38 -9.19 -12.44
N GLU A 103 11.87 -9.29 -13.68
CA GLU A 103 11.15 -8.71 -14.83
C GLU A 103 9.97 -9.56 -15.31
N LEU A 104 9.91 -10.84 -14.93
CA LEU A 104 8.89 -11.76 -15.41
C LEU A 104 7.49 -11.41 -14.87
N PRO A 105 6.43 -11.71 -15.64
CA PRO A 105 5.06 -11.34 -15.28
C PRO A 105 4.41 -12.38 -14.35
N TRP A 106 4.94 -12.53 -13.14
CA TRP A 106 4.44 -13.50 -12.14
C TRP A 106 2.94 -13.35 -11.82
N GLU A 107 2.38 -12.17 -12.04
CA GLU A 107 0.96 -11.88 -11.88
C GLU A 107 0.09 -12.62 -12.93
N THR A 108 0.70 -13.17 -13.99
CA THR A 108 -0.01 -13.89 -15.07
C THR A 108 -0.22 -15.36 -14.79
N LEU A 109 0.24 -15.91 -13.66
CA LEU A 109 0.13 -17.34 -13.35
C LEU A 109 -1.26 -17.87 -13.66
N TYR A 110 -1.28 -18.87 -14.54
CA TYR A 110 -2.50 -19.47 -15.06
C TYR A 110 -2.44 -20.98 -14.88
N ASP A 111 -3.47 -21.52 -14.24
CA ASP A 111 -3.72 -22.95 -14.17
C ASP A 111 -5.02 -23.28 -14.92
N VAL A 112 -5.09 -24.44 -15.55
CA VAL A 112 -6.25 -24.84 -16.36
C VAL A 112 -7.52 -25.03 -15.53
N LYS A 113 -7.39 -25.38 -14.24
CA LYS A 113 -8.53 -25.61 -13.33
C LYS A 113 -8.89 -24.35 -12.55
N MET A 114 -7.89 -23.58 -12.12
CA MET A 114 -8.09 -22.38 -11.29
C MET A 114 -8.23 -21.07 -12.10
N GLY A 115 -7.82 -21.06 -13.36
CA GLY A 115 -7.73 -19.84 -14.17
C GLY A 115 -6.52 -18.98 -13.79
N PHE A 116 -6.64 -17.66 -14.01
CA PHE A 116 -5.62 -16.69 -13.59
C PHE A 116 -5.68 -16.45 -12.09
N LEU A 117 -4.62 -16.82 -11.36
CA LEU A 117 -4.62 -16.77 -9.90
C LEU A 117 -4.79 -15.34 -9.37
N ALA A 118 -4.14 -14.36 -10.00
CA ALA A 118 -4.20 -12.94 -9.62
C ALA A 118 -5.56 -12.25 -9.87
N LEU A 119 -6.48 -12.89 -10.60
CA LEU A 119 -7.85 -12.43 -10.83
C LEU A 119 -8.87 -13.08 -9.88
N ASP A 120 -8.41 -13.94 -8.98
CA ASP A 120 -9.20 -14.55 -7.92
C ASP A 120 -8.81 -13.95 -6.57
N ALA A 121 -9.81 -13.52 -5.78
CA ALA A 121 -9.59 -12.90 -4.48
C ALA A 121 -8.94 -13.83 -3.45
N ARG A 122 -8.97 -15.15 -3.68
CA ARG A 122 -8.38 -16.17 -2.80
C ARG A 122 -6.86 -16.23 -2.90
N TRP A 123 -6.26 -15.84 -4.02
CA TRP A 123 -4.81 -15.97 -4.26
C TRP A 123 -4.14 -14.63 -4.61
N PRO A 124 -4.08 -13.67 -3.67
CA PRO A 124 -3.31 -12.45 -3.86
C PRO A 124 -1.85 -12.76 -4.21
N ILE A 125 -1.27 -12.03 -5.16
CA ILE A 125 0.14 -12.19 -5.57
C ILE A 125 0.92 -10.93 -5.24
N ALA A 126 2.07 -11.09 -4.58
CA ALA A 126 3.03 -10.01 -4.31
C ALA A 126 4.48 -10.50 -4.39
N ARG A 127 5.40 -9.53 -4.46
CA ARG A 127 6.85 -9.76 -4.53
C ARG A 127 7.48 -9.37 -3.21
N LEU A 128 8.45 -10.14 -2.75
CA LEU A 128 9.16 -9.91 -1.49
C LEU A 128 10.51 -9.24 -1.73
N LYS A 129 10.86 -8.32 -0.82
CA LYS A 129 12.23 -7.84 -0.64
C LYS A 129 12.60 -7.92 0.84
N ILE A 130 13.88 -8.09 1.11
CA ILE A 130 14.41 -8.10 2.48
C ILE A 130 15.05 -6.73 2.71
N PRO A 131 14.51 -5.92 3.63
CA PRO A 131 15.09 -4.62 3.93
C PRO A 131 16.43 -4.79 4.64
N LEU A 132 17.41 -3.94 4.30
CA LEU A 132 18.72 -3.94 4.95
C LEU A 132 18.75 -3.09 6.24
N ALA A 133 17.74 -2.23 6.41
CA ALA A 133 17.63 -1.30 7.53
C ALA A 133 16.70 -1.84 8.64
N GLN A 134 16.77 -1.23 9.83
CA GLN A 134 15.83 -1.52 10.91
C GLN A 134 14.40 -1.15 10.51
N ILE A 135 13.46 -2.09 10.72
CA ILE A 135 12.05 -1.92 10.37
C ILE A 135 11.14 -1.92 11.58
N LYS A 136 10.08 -1.11 11.52
CA LYS A 136 8.93 -1.15 12.42
C LYS A 136 7.93 -2.20 11.97
N LEU A 137 7.57 -3.15 12.83
CA LEU A 137 6.62 -4.22 12.48
C LEU A 137 5.17 -3.86 12.76
N GLU A 138 4.92 -3.26 13.93
CA GLU A 138 3.61 -2.90 14.43
C GLU A 138 3.33 -1.41 14.26
N TYR A 139 2.18 -1.09 13.70
CA TYR A 139 1.70 0.24 13.43
C TYR A 139 0.40 0.47 14.19
N GLU A 140 0.34 1.58 14.91
CA GLU A 140 -0.88 2.03 15.54
C GLU A 140 -1.57 3.07 14.65
N PHE A 141 -2.84 2.84 14.36
CA PHE A 141 -3.68 3.74 13.61
C PHE A 141 -4.65 4.47 14.54
N SER A 142 -4.38 5.75 14.74
CA SER A 142 -5.31 6.72 15.30
C SER A 142 -5.85 7.59 14.17
N PRO A 143 -7.17 7.59 13.90
CA PRO A 143 -7.77 8.47 12.91
C PRO A 143 -7.43 9.96 13.18
N PRO A 144 -7.34 10.79 12.13
CA PRO A 144 -7.66 10.49 10.72
C PRO A 144 -6.54 9.76 9.97
N LEU A 145 -6.91 9.02 8.92
CA LEU A 145 -5.98 8.49 7.93
C LEU A 145 -5.31 9.65 7.18
N ARG A 146 -3.98 9.73 7.21
CA ARG A 146 -3.22 10.78 6.51
C ARG A 146 -2.72 10.23 5.18
N MET A 147 -3.16 10.83 4.08
CA MET A 147 -2.66 10.52 2.74
C MET A 147 -1.99 11.75 2.15
N LEU A 148 -0.81 11.57 1.57
CA LEU A 148 -0.11 12.62 0.81
C LEU A 148 0.00 12.16 -0.64
N ALA A 149 -0.44 13.01 -1.57
CA ALA A 149 -0.32 12.77 -3.00
C ALA A 149 0.56 13.83 -3.65
N VAL A 150 1.53 13.41 -4.44
CA VAL A 150 2.31 14.27 -5.32
C VAL A 150 1.83 14.03 -6.74
N LEU A 151 1.08 14.99 -7.26
CA LEU A 151 0.44 14.96 -8.57
C LEU A 151 1.16 15.96 -9.49
N SER A 152 2.30 15.52 -10.01
CA SER A 152 3.21 16.39 -10.77
C SER A 152 3.96 15.61 -11.84
N ALA A 153 3.38 15.60 -13.04
CA ALA A 153 3.92 14.92 -14.23
C ALA A 153 4.08 15.91 -15.40
N PRO A 154 4.91 16.96 -15.27
CA PRO A 154 5.18 17.85 -16.40
C PRO A 154 5.85 17.06 -17.53
N GLY A 155 5.62 17.48 -18.77
CA GLY A 155 6.29 16.90 -19.93
C GLY A 155 7.29 17.86 -20.52
N GLY A 156 8.23 17.33 -21.28
CA GLY A 156 9.14 18.10 -22.10
C GLY A 156 9.67 17.27 -23.25
N ASN A 157 10.92 17.51 -23.66
CA ASN A 157 11.50 16.82 -24.82
C ASN A 157 11.56 15.29 -24.65
N SER A 158 11.62 14.79 -23.40
CA SER A 158 11.81 13.36 -23.13
C SER A 158 10.50 12.61 -22.86
N VAL A 159 9.46 13.31 -22.40
CA VAL A 159 8.20 12.71 -21.96
C VAL A 159 7.02 13.65 -22.20
N ALA A 160 5.85 13.09 -22.57
CA ALA A 160 4.62 13.86 -22.68
C ALA A 160 4.16 14.45 -21.33
N GLN A 161 3.48 15.59 -21.41
CA GLN A 161 2.85 16.23 -20.26
C GLN A 161 1.53 15.54 -19.98
N VAL A 162 1.28 15.16 -18.72
CA VAL A 162 0.08 14.39 -18.34
C VAL A 162 -0.69 15.13 -17.25
N PRO A 163 -1.89 15.65 -17.54
CA PRO A 163 -2.74 16.29 -16.54
C PRO A 163 -3.13 15.32 -15.42
N ALA A 164 -3.00 15.73 -14.17
CA ALA A 164 -3.25 14.88 -13.00
C ALA A 164 -4.69 14.98 -12.47
N ARG A 165 -5.60 15.63 -13.21
CA ARG A 165 -6.98 15.86 -12.76
C ARG A 165 -7.75 14.56 -12.53
N GLU A 166 -7.68 13.61 -13.45
CA GLU A 166 -8.38 12.33 -13.32
C GLU A 166 -7.78 11.45 -12.20
N GLU A 167 -6.47 11.58 -11.96
CA GLU A 167 -5.79 10.91 -10.85
C GLU A 167 -6.26 11.48 -9.50
N TRP A 168 -6.32 12.82 -9.39
CA TRP A 168 -6.91 13.52 -8.26
C TRP A 168 -8.34 13.05 -7.98
N ASP A 169 -9.21 13.08 -9.01
CA ASP A 169 -10.62 12.70 -8.88
C ASP A 169 -10.73 11.24 -8.39
N SER A 170 -9.89 10.34 -8.92
CA SER A 170 -9.84 8.93 -8.51
C SER A 170 -9.47 8.73 -7.05
N ILE A 171 -8.45 9.45 -6.54
CA ILE A 171 -8.03 9.41 -5.14
C ILE A 171 -9.12 9.97 -4.24
N TYR A 172 -9.62 11.16 -4.58
CA TYR A 172 -10.59 11.89 -3.76
C TYR A 172 -11.91 11.10 -3.66
N GLU A 173 -12.42 10.55 -4.75
CA GLU A 173 -13.61 9.70 -4.73
C GLU A 173 -13.44 8.42 -3.91
N ALA A 174 -12.25 7.80 -3.95
CA ALA A 174 -11.97 6.62 -3.14
C ALA A 174 -11.98 6.94 -1.64
N LEU A 175 -11.39 8.08 -1.25
CA LEU A 175 -11.38 8.56 0.13
C LEU A 175 -12.77 8.98 0.62
N GLN A 176 -13.57 9.66 -0.21
CA GLN A 176 -14.94 10.05 0.14
C GLN A 176 -15.87 8.84 0.32
N ALA A 177 -15.66 7.79 -0.48
CA ALA A 177 -16.43 6.56 -0.36
C ALA A 177 -16.02 5.69 0.85
N ALA A 178 -14.89 5.99 1.49
CA ALA A 178 -14.39 5.20 2.60
C ALA A 178 -15.07 5.58 3.92
N ASN A 179 -15.42 4.57 4.71
CA ASN A 179 -15.90 4.75 6.07
C ASN A 179 -14.74 4.99 7.05
N LEU A 180 -13.92 6.01 6.79
CA LEU A 180 -12.74 6.40 7.57
C LEU A 180 -12.60 7.93 7.59
N GLU A 181 -12.36 8.51 8.78
CA GLU A 181 -11.90 9.90 8.86
C GLU A 181 -10.54 10.01 8.15
N PHE A 182 -10.36 11.02 7.29
CA PHE A 182 -9.12 11.22 6.55
C PHE A 182 -8.68 12.69 6.53
N LYS A 183 -7.38 12.88 6.30
CA LYS A 183 -6.75 14.14 5.90
C LYS A 183 -5.93 13.88 4.65
N LEU A 184 -6.06 14.75 3.66
CA LEU A 184 -5.37 14.64 2.39
C LEU A 184 -4.51 15.87 2.18
N ARG A 185 -3.21 15.67 1.93
CA ARG A 185 -2.32 16.72 1.45
C ARG A 185 -1.94 16.44 0.01
N VAL A 186 -2.02 17.44 -0.85
CA VAL A 186 -1.70 17.30 -2.28
C VAL A 186 -0.64 18.30 -2.65
N PHE A 187 0.41 17.84 -3.32
CA PHE A 187 1.37 18.70 -3.99
C PHE A 187 1.15 18.63 -5.50
N VAL A 188 1.00 19.78 -6.14
CA VAL A 188 0.74 19.89 -7.59
C VAL A 188 1.74 20.81 -8.28
N CYS A 189 1.90 20.66 -9.59
CA CYS A 189 2.57 21.65 -10.44
C CYS A 189 1.59 22.46 -11.31
N GLU A 190 0.34 22.00 -11.46
CA GLU A 190 -0.68 22.60 -12.32
C GLU A 190 -1.50 23.67 -11.58
N GLU A 191 -1.54 24.89 -12.11
CA GLU A 191 -2.37 25.99 -11.58
C GLU A 191 -3.87 25.66 -11.65
N SER A 192 -4.32 25.08 -12.77
CA SER A 192 -5.72 24.68 -12.98
C SER A 192 -6.18 23.63 -11.97
N LEU A 193 -5.35 22.63 -11.68
CA LEU A 193 -5.64 21.60 -10.68
C LEU A 193 -5.66 22.18 -9.27
N LYS A 194 -4.71 23.07 -8.93
CA LYS A 194 -4.71 23.72 -7.62
C LYS A 194 -6.01 24.51 -7.40
N GLN A 195 -6.39 25.35 -8.36
CA GLN A 195 -7.62 26.13 -8.29
C GLN A 195 -8.86 25.24 -8.18
N HIS A 196 -8.87 24.13 -8.93
CA HIS A 196 -9.94 23.14 -8.81
C HIS A 196 -10.05 22.57 -7.39
N ILE A 197 -8.94 22.11 -6.80
CA ILE A 197 -8.94 21.53 -5.46
C ILE A 197 -9.32 22.57 -4.40
N ASP A 198 -8.78 23.78 -4.47
CA ASP A 198 -9.11 24.88 -3.56
C ASP A 198 -10.62 25.21 -3.62
N SER A 199 -11.22 25.18 -4.82
CA SER A 199 -12.64 25.49 -5.02
C SER A 199 -13.60 24.51 -4.35
N LEU A 200 -13.14 23.30 -4.01
CA LEU A 200 -13.94 22.30 -3.28
C LEU A 200 -14.21 22.72 -1.83
N ASN A 201 -13.37 23.59 -1.26
CA ASN A 201 -13.46 24.08 0.12
C ASN A 201 -13.65 22.96 1.17
N ASP A 202 -13.02 21.80 0.95
CA ASP A 202 -13.05 20.67 1.89
C ASP A 202 -11.95 20.85 2.95
N ALA A 203 -12.33 21.08 4.20
CA ALA A 203 -11.40 21.29 5.32
C ALA A 203 -10.46 20.10 5.60
N ARG A 204 -10.74 18.92 5.04
CA ARG A 204 -9.88 17.73 5.16
C ARG A 204 -8.74 17.72 4.13
N VAL A 205 -8.82 18.57 3.10
CA VAL A 205 -7.89 18.61 1.97
C VAL A 205 -7.05 19.88 2.06
N LYS A 206 -5.74 19.73 1.86
CA LYS A 206 -4.81 20.85 1.66
C LYS A 206 -4.04 20.64 0.37
N VAL A 207 -4.01 21.65 -0.51
CA VAL A 207 -3.20 21.64 -1.73
C VAL A 207 -2.13 22.72 -1.69
N ASP A 208 -0.89 22.33 -1.99
CA ASP A 208 0.28 23.20 -2.08
C ASP A 208 0.97 23.00 -3.45
N TYR A 209 1.74 23.99 -3.91
CA TYR A 209 2.62 23.78 -5.07
C TYR A 209 3.84 22.96 -4.68
N VAL A 210 4.34 22.15 -5.60
CA VAL A 210 5.73 21.68 -5.54
C VAL A 210 6.63 22.88 -5.81
N ILE A 211 7.47 23.24 -4.84
CA ILE A 211 8.42 24.36 -4.95
C ILE A 211 9.81 23.82 -5.30
N ASP A 212 10.38 23.07 -4.36
CA ASP A 212 11.68 22.42 -4.49
C ASP A 212 11.70 21.10 -3.69
N LYS A 213 12.84 20.41 -3.74
CA LYS A 213 13.04 19.14 -3.04
C LYS A 213 12.91 19.28 -1.51
N TYR A 214 13.43 20.36 -0.95
CA TYR A 214 13.48 20.56 0.50
C TYR A 214 12.06 20.76 1.04
N GLU A 215 11.28 21.66 0.45
CA GLU A 215 9.89 21.92 0.86
C GLU A 215 9.00 20.68 0.67
N LEU A 216 9.21 19.92 -0.40
CA LEU A 216 8.49 18.66 -0.61
C LEU A 216 8.81 17.63 0.48
N THR A 217 10.09 17.39 0.76
CA THR A 217 10.51 16.41 1.76
C THR A 217 10.11 16.83 3.17
N GLN A 218 10.27 18.10 3.55
CA GLN A 218 9.73 18.64 4.81
C GLN A 218 8.21 18.55 4.87
N GLY A 219 7.54 18.75 3.74
CA GLY A 219 6.10 18.57 3.61
C GLY A 219 5.64 17.16 3.96
N ILE A 220 6.40 16.14 3.54
CA ILE A 220 6.17 14.73 3.88
C ILE A 220 6.47 14.47 5.36
N VAL A 221 7.63 14.92 5.88
CA VAL A 221 8.01 14.75 7.29
C VAL A 221 6.95 15.33 8.23
N ASN A 222 6.57 16.58 8.01
CA ASN A 222 5.66 17.32 8.88
C ASN A 222 4.23 16.77 8.82
N PHE A 223 3.81 16.27 7.65
CA PHE A 223 2.48 15.67 7.50
C PHE A 223 2.42 14.22 8.01
N ALA A 224 3.56 13.53 8.06
CA ALA A 224 3.68 12.14 8.52
C ALA A 224 2.62 11.20 7.90
N PRO A 225 2.56 11.09 6.56
CA PRO A 225 1.51 10.32 5.89
C PRO A 225 1.57 8.84 6.22
N HIS A 226 0.40 8.20 6.27
CA HIS A 226 0.25 6.75 6.28
C HIS A 226 0.30 6.19 4.85
N LEU A 227 -0.30 6.89 3.89
CA LEU A 227 -0.30 6.53 2.48
C LEU A 227 0.41 7.63 1.68
N LEU A 228 1.35 7.23 0.84
CA LEU A 228 2.11 8.14 0.00
C LEU A 228 1.90 7.78 -1.48
N HIS A 229 1.41 8.74 -2.26
CA HIS A 229 1.09 8.55 -3.67
C HIS A 229 1.96 9.46 -4.54
N PHE A 230 2.51 8.90 -5.61
CA PHE A 230 3.18 9.65 -6.65
C PHE A 230 2.50 9.38 -7.99
N PHE A 231 2.15 10.48 -8.65
CA PHE A 231 1.79 10.56 -10.06
C PHE A 231 2.76 11.57 -10.69
N CYS A 232 3.89 11.05 -11.14
CA CYS A 232 4.98 11.82 -11.72
C CYS A 232 5.71 10.93 -12.74
N HIS A 233 6.86 11.37 -13.25
CA HIS A 233 7.69 10.54 -14.11
C HIS A 233 8.71 9.77 -13.27
N GLY A 234 9.01 8.52 -13.64
CA GLY A 234 10.11 7.75 -13.07
C GLY A 234 11.24 7.62 -14.09
N THR A 235 12.50 7.60 -13.65
CA THR A 235 13.64 7.27 -14.52
C THR A 235 14.66 6.42 -13.76
N ALA A 236 15.32 5.51 -14.47
CA ALA A 236 16.45 4.76 -13.99
C ALA A 236 17.61 4.99 -14.95
N ASP A 237 18.44 5.94 -14.56
CA ASP A 237 19.86 5.83 -14.86
C ASP A 237 20.47 4.71 -13.98
N LYS A 238 21.69 4.89 -13.46
CA LYS A 238 22.37 3.86 -12.65
C LYS A 238 21.61 3.47 -11.37
N LEU A 239 20.71 4.30 -10.87
CA LEU A 239 19.82 4.05 -9.72
C LEU A 239 18.41 4.58 -10.05
N PRO A 240 17.33 3.91 -9.63
CA PRO A 240 15.97 4.35 -9.89
C PRO A 240 15.58 5.55 -9.01
N TYR A 241 14.94 6.57 -9.59
CA TYR A 241 14.47 7.76 -8.88
C TYR A 241 13.14 8.30 -9.44
N LEU A 242 12.45 9.09 -8.62
CA LEU A 242 11.30 9.90 -9.03
C LEU A 242 11.78 11.21 -9.63
N GLN A 243 11.14 11.61 -10.71
CA GLN A 243 11.33 12.90 -11.35
C GLN A 243 10.04 13.71 -11.22
N ILE A 244 10.07 14.73 -10.36
CA ILE A 244 8.92 15.52 -9.94
C ILE A 244 9.06 16.92 -10.50
N GLY A 245 7.95 17.44 -11.04
CA GLY A 245 7.85 18.80 -11.55
C GLY A 245 7.51 19.84 -10.49
N ASN A 246 8.02 21.06 -10.65
CA ASN A 246 7.42 22.25 -10.07
C ASN A 246 6.58 23.03 -11.12
N ARG A 247 5.98 24.15 -10.71
CA ARG A 247 5.14 24.96 -11.60
C ARG A 247 5.91 25.51 -12.80
N ALA A 248 7.16 25.91 -12.60
CA ALA A 248 8.01 26.37 -13.70
C ALA A 248 8.26 25.25 -14.70
N ASP A 249 8.49 24.00 -14.23
CA ASP A 249 8.65 22.84 -15.10
C ASP A 249 7.44 22.63 -16.01
N TRP A 250 6.24 22.77 -15.43
CA TRP A 250 4.96 22.63 -16.12
C TRP A 250 4.72 23.73 -17.16
N GLU A 251 4.98 24.99 -16.81
CA GLU A 251 4.71 26.15 -17.67
C GLU A 251 5.59 26.20 -18.93
N VAL A 252 6.84 25.73 -18.82
CA VAL A 252 7.78 25.73 -19.96
C VAL A 252 7.91 24.39 -20.66
N GLU A 253 7.06 23.42 -20.31
CA GLU A 253 7.09 22.05 -20.85
C GLU A 253 8.51 21.46 -20.80
N ARG A 254 9.10 21.39 -19.60
CA ARG A 254 10.34 20.66 -19.35
C ARG A 254 10.12 19.47 -18.42
N ASP A 255 11.01 18.49 -18.54
CA ASP A 255 11.04 17.36 -17.63
C ASP A 255 11.21 17.83 -16.18
N GLY A 256 10.65 17.08 -15.22
CA GLY A 256 10.68 17.45 -13.82
C GLY A 256 12.10 17.67 -13.28
N SER A 257 12.29 18.76 -12.54
CA SER A 257 13.62 19.18 -12.06
C SER A 257 14.00 18.60 -10.70
N ILE A 258 13.05 18.00 -9.98
CA ILE A 258 13.25 17.48 -8.63
C ILE A 258 13.42 15.97 -8.68
N ILE A 259 14.58 15.49 -8.25
CA ILE A 259 14.92 14.07 -8.19
C ILE A 259 14.76 13.55 -6.76
N LEU A 260 14.04 12.45 -6.55
CA LEU A 260 13.95 11.76 -5.25
C LEU A 260 14.27 10.27 -5.38
N GLU A 261 15.28 9.82 -4.65
CA GLU A 261 15.66 8.41 -4.58
C GLU A 261 14.94 7.67 -3.44
N ALA A 262 14.88 6.33 -3.53
CA ALA A 262 14.24 5.50 -2.51
C ALA A 262 14.82 5.68 -1.10
N ASN A 263 16.16 5.72 -0.98
CA ASN A 263 16.84 5.91 0.30
C ASN A 263 16.62 7.31 0.86
N GLU A 264 16.64 8.34 0.01
CA GLU A 264 16.35 9.73 0.41
C GLU A 264 14.91 9.85 0.91
N LEU A 265 13.95 9.26 0.21
CA LEU A 265 12.55 9.24 0.63
C LEU A 265 12.37 8.53 1.98
N ARG A 266 13.08 7.41 2.20
CA ARG A 266 12.98 6.66 3.46
C ARG A 266 13.67 7.36 4.63
N GLN A 267 14.91 7.82 4.44
CA GLN A 267 15.75 8.31 5.52
C GLN A 267 15.45 9.78 5.85
N THR A 268 15.20 10.61 4.84
CA THR A 268 15.01 12.05 5.00
C THR A 268 13.54 12.42 5.13
N ALA A 269 12.68 11.84 4.30
CA ALA A 269 11.26 12.22 4.24
C ALA A 269 10.35 11.38 5.14
N ASP A 270 10.76 10.17 5.55
CA ASP A 270 10.03 9.30 6.48
C ASP A 270 10.91 8.74 7.62
N PRO A 271 11.69 9.57 8.35
CA PRO A 271 12.63 9.10 9.36
C PRO A 271 11.96 8.32 10.50
N ASN A 272 10.71 8.67 10.81
CA ASN A 272 9.90 8.04 11.87
C ASN A 272 9.14 6.79 11.40
N GLN A 273 9.33 6.37 10.14
CA GLN A 273 8.70 5.19 9.55
C GLN A 273 7.17 5.22 9.65
N ASN A 274 6.54 6.35 9.34
CA ASN A 274 5.09 6.55 9.39
C ASN A 274 4.37 6.02 8.15
N VAL A 275 5.04 5.94 7.01
CA VAL A 275 4.43 5.50 5.75
C VAL A 275 4.25 3.97 5.74
N TRP A 276 3.04 3.54 5.40
CA TRP A 276 2.63 2.13 5.33
C TRP A 276 2.71 1.58 3.92
N LEU A 277 2.35 2.42 2.94
CA LEU A 277 2.25 2.04 1.54
C LEU A 277 2.63 3.22 0.65
N VAL A 278 3.57 2.99 -0.26
CA VAL A 278 3.91 3.91 -1.36
C VAL A 278 3.24 3.43 -2.65
N THR A 279 2.63 4.31 -3.42
CA THR A 279 2.04 3.99 -4.73
C THR A 279 2.71 4.82 -5.81
N LEU A 280 3.35 4.15 -6.77
CA LEU A 280 4.01 4.76 -7.92
C LEU A 280 3.14 4.53 -9.16
N ASN A 281 2.29 5.50 -9.49
CA ASN A 281 1.42 5.45 -10.66
C ASN A 281 2.01 6.33 -11.78
N CYS A 282 3.23 6.01 -12.23
CA CYS A 282 4.17 6.99 -12.81
C CYS A 282 4.72 6.68 -14.23
N CYS A 283 3.96 6.06 -15.16
CA CYS A 283 4.61 5.46 -16.36
C CYS A 283 3.81 5.54 -17.67
N GLU A 284 4.27 6.34 -18.64
CA GLU A 284 3.79 6.30 -20.04
C GLU A 284 4.80 5.69 -21.02
N SER A 285 6.06 5.47 -20.61
CA SER A 285 7.12 4.89 -21.45
C SER A 285 7.76 3.64 -20.84
N ALA A 286 8.33 2.78 -21.70
CA ALA A 286 8.87 1.46 -21.30
C ALA A 286 10.04 1.57 -20.32
N MET A 287 10.83 2.64 -20.46
CA MET A 287 11.88 2.99 -19.52
C MET A 287 11.26 3.35 -18.18
N GLN A 288 10.36 4.34 -18.14
CA GLN A 288 9.70 4.77 -16.91
C GLN A 288 9.00 3.65 -16.15
N ALA A 289 8.42 2.68 -16.85
CA ALA A 289 7.81 1.51 -16.24
C ALA A 289 8.83 0.57 -15.59
N LYS A 290 9.91 0.24 -16.30
CA LYS A 290 11.03 -0.50 -15.71
C LYS A 290 11.55 0.22 -14.46
N ASP A 291 11.61 1.54 -14.53
CA ASP A 291 12.18 2.39 -13.51
C ASP A 291 11.28 2.49 -12.28
N ALA A 292 9.97 2.64 -12.45
CA ALA A 292 9.00 2.63 -11.37
C ALA A 292 8.91 1.26 -10.67
N ARG A 293 8.97 0.15 -11.42
CA ARG A 293 9.07 -1.20 -10.81
C ARG A 293 10.34 -1.33 -9.97
N ASN A 294 11.48 -0.94 -10.55
CA ASN A 294 12.77 -1.00 -9.87
C ASN A 294 12.78 -0.06 -8.65
N LEU A 295 12.11 1.09 -8.73
CA LEU A 295 11.95 2.01 -7.61
C LEU A 295 11.05 1.43 -6.52
N ALA A 296 9.91 0.79 -6.86
CA ALA A 296 9.05 0.12 -5.88
C ALA A 296 9.82 -0.97 -5.11
N SER A 297 10.61 -1.77 -5.84
CA SER A 297 11.55 -2.74 -5.25
C SER A 297 12.59 -2.08 -4.33
N ALA A 298 13.18 -0.97 -4.76
CA ALA A 298 14.16 -0.20 -3.99
C ALA A 298 13.56 0.43 -2.73
N LEU A 299 12.32 0.92 -2.77
CA LEU A 299 11.61 1.49 -1.62
C LEU A 299 11.39 0.44 -0.53
N VAL A 300 10.97 -0.77 -0.88
CA VAL A 300 10.80 -1.84 0.10
C VAL A 300 12.16 -2.29 0.64
N SER A 301 13.18 -2.37 -0.21
CA SER A 301 14.56 -2.67 0.20
C SER A 301 15.14 -1.60 1.14
N ALA A 302 14.74 -0.34 0.97
CA ALA A 302 15.10 0.78 1.85
C ALA A 302 14.39 0.71 3.21
N GLY A 303 13.28 -0.03 3.32
CA GLY A 303 12.58 -0.29 4.59
C GLY A 303 11.11 0.12 4.62
N PHE A 304 10.53 0.63 3.52
CA PHE A 304 9.08 0.83 3.45
C PHE A 304 8.35 -0.52 3.54
N PRO A 305 7.20 -0.62 4.24
CA PRO A 305 6.52 -1.91 4.37
C PRO A 305 6.03 -2.46 3.04
N SER A 306 5.54 -1.59 2.15
CA SER A 306 5.03 -1.98 0.84
C SER A 306 5.10 -0.84 -0.16
N ALA A 307 5.29 -1.19 -1.43
CA ALA A 307 5.25 -0.26 -2.54
C ALA A 307 4.62 -0.90 -3.78
N VAL A 308 3.74 -0.17 -4.46
CA VAL A 308 3.21 -0.54 -5.78
C VAL A 308 3.96 0.20 -6.86
N GLY A 309 4.26 -0.49 -7.96
CA GLY A 309 4.75 0.10 -9.20
C GLY A 309 4.13 -0.58 -10.43
N MET A 310 4.45 -0.05 -11.61
CA MET A 310 3.99 -0.58 -12.90
C MET A 310 5.10 -1.35 -13.59
N ARG A 311 4.84 -2.57 -14.09
CA ARG A 311 5.86 -3.38 -14.80
C ARG A 311 6.15 -2.87 -16.22
N GLU A 312 5.13 -2.32 -16.86
CA GLU A 312 5.09 -1.87 -18.25
C GLU A 312 4.39 -0.50 -18.34
N PRO A 313 4.54 0.23 -19.46
CA PRO A 313 3.86 1.51 -19.65
C PRO A 313 2.36 1.34 -19.52
N VAL A 314 1.73 2.27 -18.80
CA VAL A 314 0.30 2.26 -18.59
C VAL A 314 -0.29 3.53 -19.18
N ALA A 315 -1.30 3.38 -20.04
CA ALA A 315 -2.03 4.57 -20.52
C ALA A 315 -2.75 5.23 -19.33
N SER A 316 -2.84 6.56 -19.35
CA SER A 316 -3.36 7.35 -18.22
C SER A 316 -4.78 6.89 -17.81
N ILE A 317 -5.65 6.55 -18.78
CA ILE A 317 -6.99 5.96 -18.50
C ILE A 317 -6.94 4.68 -17.64
N HIS A 318 -5.93 3.83 -17.83
CA HIS A 318 -5.72 2.63 -17.03
C HIS A 318 -5.09 2.97 -15.68
N ALA A 319 -4.19 3.94 -15.62
CA ALA A 319 -3.60 4.44 -14.39
C ALA A 319 -4.67 4.98 -13.43
N HIS A 320 -5.60 5.81 -13.93
CA HIS A 320 -6.69 6.38 -13.14
C HIS A 320 -7.69 5.30 -12.69
N ALA A 321 -8.07 4.40 -13.59
CA ALA A 321 -8.96 3.28 -13.28
C ALA A 321 -8.36 2.35 -12.21
N PHE A 322 -7.06 2.08 -12.29
CA PHE A 322 -6.30 1.36 -11.27
C PHE A 322 -6.36 2.09 -9.93
N CYS A 323 -6.00 3.37 -9.91
CA CYS A 323 -5.89 4.18 -8.69
C CYS A 323 -7.18 4.15 -7.87
N LYS A 324 -8.32 4.41 -8.51
CA LYS A 324 -9.64 4.44 -7.86
C LYS A 324 -9.98 3.14 -7.13
N LEU A 325 -9.85 1.99 -7.79
CA LEU A 325 -10.21 0.71 -7.17
C LEU A 325 -9.14 0.16 -6.25
N PHE A 326 -7.87 0.46 -6.53
CA PHE A 326 -6.77 0.10 -5.63
C PHE A 326 -6.96 0.78 -4.27
N TYR A 327 -7.20 2.10 -4.23
CA TYR A 327 -7.42 2.78 -2.96
C TYR A 327 -8.69 2.33 -2.25
N ARG A 328 -9.78 2.03 -2.96
CA ARG A 328 -10.95 1.39 -2.33
C ARG A 328 -10.57 0.09 -1.61
N GLY A 329 -9.80 -0.78 -2.27
CA GLY A 329 -9.29 -2.01 -1.66
C GLY A 329 -8.36 -1.76 -0.46
N VAL A 330 -7.44 -0.80 -0.56
CA VAL A 330 -6.53 -0.39 0.53
C VAL A 330 -7.32 0.09 1.75
N LEU A 331 -8.33 0.95 1.54
CA LEU A 331 -9.15 1.52 2.61
C LEU A 331 -10.04 0.48 3.28
N GLU A 332 -10.60 -0.46 2.50
CA GLU A 332 -11.31 -1.63 3.03
C GLU A 332 -10.39 -2.50 3.90
N LEU A 333 -9.15 -2.76 3.46
CA LEU A 333 -8.17 -3.52 4.24
C LEU A 333 -7.82 -2.83 5.56
N ILE A 334 -7.57 -1.53 5.56
CA ILE A 334 -7.30 -0.75 6.78
C ILE A 334 -8.48 -0.86 7.76
N ASN A 335 -9.72 -0.86 7.24
CA ASN A 335 -10.93 -1.00 8.05
C ASN A 335 -11.11 -2.38 8.70
N THR A 336 -10.39 -3.42 8.25
CA THR A 336 -10.46 -4.75 8.87
C THR A 336 -9.80 -4.81 10.25
N ALA A 337 -8.87 -3.89 10.55
CA ALA A 337 -8.29 -3.80 11.88
C ALA A 337 -9.36 -3.34 12.90
N GLN A 338 -9.51 -4.08 13.99
CA GLN A 338 -10.50 -3.78 15.03
C GLN A 338 -10.01 -2.69 15.98
N VAL A 339 -10.91 -1.78 16.37
CA VAL A 339 -10.65 -0.70 17.35
C VAL A 339 -10.38 -1.32 18.72
N GLY A 340 -9.25 -0.97 19.34
CA GLY A 340 -8.83 -1.56 20.63
C GLY A 340 -8.46 -3.04 20.56
N GLY A 341 -8.42 -3.62 19.35
CA GLY A 341 -8.11 -5.03 19.12
C GLY A 341 -6.61 -5.33 19.12
N VAL A 342 -6.29 -6.62 18.99
CA VAL A 342 -4.91 -7.07 18.76
C VAL A 342 -4.40 -6.62 17.38
N PRO A 343 -3.09 -6.38 17.21
CA PRO A 343 -2.51 -6.09 15.90
C PRO A 343 -2.91 -7.15 14.86
N THR A 344 -3.49 -6.71 13.75
CA THR A 344 -3.98 -7.57 12.67
C THR A 344 -3.05 -7.44 11.46
N THR A 345 -2.73 -8.56 10.82
CA THR A 345 -1.95 -8.54 9.57
C THR A 345 -2.78 -7.97 8.43
N ILE A 346 -2.25 -6.96 7.75
CA ILE A 346 -2.85 -6.40 6.53
C ILE A 346 -2.24 -7.07 5.31
N GLU A 347 -3.07 -7.75 4.52
CA GLU A 347 -2.67 -8.38 3.25
C GLU A 347 -2.85 -7.41 2.09
N TRP A 348 -1.87 -6.51 1.89
CA TRP A 348 -1.90 -5.47 0.86
C TRP A 348 -2.14 -6.00 -0.55
N ALA A 349 -1.65 -7.21 -0.87
CA ALA A 349 -1.83 -7.81 -2.19
C ALA A 349 -3.32 -8.02 -2.54
N SER A 350 -4.18 -8.15 -1.52
CA SER A 350 -5.63 -8.27 -1.71
C SER A 350 -6.26 -7.04 -2.37
N ALA A 351 -5.68 -5.85 -2.21
CA ALA A 351 -6.22 -4.62 -2.80
C ALA A 351 -6.10 -4.62 -4.33
N LEU A 352 -5.16 -5.39 -4.89
CA LEU A 352 -4.94 -5.45 -6.33
C LEU A 352 -6.05 -6.19 -7.07
N TRP A 353 -6.73 -7.15 -6.45
CA TRP A 353 -7.74 -7.97 -7.13
C TRP A 353 -8.83 -7.14 -7.81
N LYS A 354 -9.46 -6.21 -7.08
CA LYS A 354 -10.50 -5.31 -7.63
C LYS A 354 -9.94 -4.41 -8.73
N ALA A 355 -8.74 -3.88 -8.51
CA ALA A 355 -8.08 -3.02 -9.50
C ALA A 355 -7.80 -3.78 -10.81
N ARG A 356 -7.32 -5.04 -10.73
CA ARG A 356 -7.08 -5.90 -11.88
C ARG A 356 -8.36 -6.25 -12.64
N GLN A 357 -9.44 -6.56 -11.92
CA GLN A 357 -10.75 -6.78 -12.55
C GLN A 357 -11.22 -5.55 -13.35
N LYS A 358 -11.04 -4.35 -12.80
CA LYS A 358 -11.43 -3.12 -13.50
C LYS A 358 -10.56 -2.80 -14.72
N LEU A 359 -9.26 -3.05 -14.63
CA LEU A 359 -8.38 -2.94 -15.79
C LEU A 359 -8.79 -3.90 -16.90
N LEU A 360 -9.17 -5.12 -16.53
CA LEU A 360 -9.69 -6.12 -17.45
C LEU A 360 -11.03 -5.70 -18.08
N ASP A 361 -11.96 -5.16 -17.30
CA ASP A 361 -13.24 -4.64 -17.81
C ASP A 361 -13.03 -3.51 -18.84
N ASN A 362 -12.00 -2.69 -18.67
CA ASN A 362 -11.66 -1.61 -19.61
C ASN A 362 -11.05 -2.15 -20.91
N CYS A 363 -10.39 -3.31 -20.88
CA CYS A 363 -9.87 -4.00 -22.07
C CYS A 363 -10.95 -4.78 -22.84
N ALA A 364 -12.00 -5.23 -22.15
CA ALA A 364 -12.99 -6.12 -22.74
C ALA A 364 -13.87 -5.35 -23.75
N PRO A 365 -13.99 -5.82 -25.02
CA PRO A 365 -15.03 -5.31 -25.90
C PRO A 365 -16.39 -5.44 -25.23
N ARG A 366 -17.29 -4.46 -25.43
CA ARG A 366 -18.63 -4.49 -24.82
C ARG A 366 -19.28 -5.87 -25.04
N LYS A 367 -19.67 -6.53 -23.94
CA LYS A 367 -20.32 -7.86 -23.88
C LYS A 367 -19.41 -9.11 -23.93
N VAL A 368 -18.09 -8.98 -23.91
CA VAL A 368 -17.19 -10.14 -23.74
C VAL A 368 -17.00 -10.42 -22.25
N PRO A 369 -17.21 -11.66 -21.75
CA PRO A 369 -16.91 -12.02 -20.37
C PRO A 369 -15.43 -11.79 -20.02
N ALA A 370 -15.16 -11.33 -18.79
CA ALA A 370 -13.80 -11.09 -18.30
C ALA A 370 -12.86 -12.31 -18.49
N THR A 371 -13.38 -13.53 -18.33
CA THR A 371 -12.64 -14.79 -18.53
C THR A 371 -12.15 -14.99 -19.96
N GLU A 372 -12.85 -14.44 -20.96
CA GLU A 372 -12.47 -14.51 -22.37
C GLU A 372 -11.53 -13.37 -22.78
N ALA A 373 -11.65 -12.20 -22.12
CA ALA A 373 -10.77 -11.05 -22.36
C ALA A 373 -9.39 -11.21 -21.68
N ALA A 374 -9.33 -11.86 -20.51
CA ALA A 374 -8.12 -11.94 -19.68
C ALA A 374 -6.90 -12.53 -20.40
N PRO A 375 -7.02 -13.58 -21.23
CA PRO A 375 -5.91 -14.12 -22.03
C PRO A 375 -5.23 -13.11 -22.97
N ASN A 376 -5.91 -12.03 -23.34
CA ASN A 376 -5.50 -11.07 -24.37
C ASN A 376 -5.44 -9.60 -23.88
N CYS A 377 -5.62 -9.34 -22.58
CA CYS A 377 -5.46 -8.02 -21.98
C CYS A 377 -4.26 -8.08 -21.04
N ARG A 378 -3.18 -7.37 -21.36
CA ARG A 378 -2.00 -7.34 -20.47
C ARG A 378 -2.13 -6.28 -19.39
N GLU A 379 -3.01 -5.31 -19.56
CA GLU A 379 -3.12 -4.10 -18.76
C GLU A 379 -3.41 -4.44 -17.29
N TRP A 380 -4.25 -5.46 -17.04
CA TRP A 380 -4.51 -5.94 -15.67
C TRP A 380 -3.29 -6.56 -14.99
N THR A 381 -2.27 -6.96 -15.75
CA THR A 381 -1.07 -7.61 -15.24
C THR A 381 0.05 -6.61 -14.90
N ILE A 382 -0.13 -5.34 -15.25
CA ILE A 382 0.90 -4.30 -15.15
C ILE A 382 1.18 -3.89 -13.69
N PRO A 383 0.17 -3.68 -12.82
CA PRO A 383 0.44 -3.28 -11.44
C PRO A 383 1.04 -4.43 -10.63
N VAL A 384 2.19 -4.17 -10.03
CA VAL A 384 2.92 -5.10 -9.17
C VAL A 384 3.12 -4.52 -7.78
N LEU A 385 2.97 -5.34 -6.75
CA LEU A 385 3.19 -4.96 -5.35
C LEU A 385 4.46 -5.64 -4.84
N TYR A 386 5.37 -4.82 -4.32
CA TYR A 386 6.47 -5.27 -3.48
C TYR A 386 6.09 -5.07 -2.01
N THR A 387 6.42 -6.04 -1.16
CA THR A 387 6.29 -5.95 0.30
C THR A 387 7.50 -6.59 0.96
N ARG A 388 7.79 -6.20 2.20
CA ARG A 388 8.80 -6.90 3.00
C ARG A 388 8.33 -8.31 3.36
N ARG A 389 9.26 -9.17 3.74
CA ARG A 389 8.97 -10.55 4.20
C ARG A 389 8.18 -10.55 5.51
N GLU A 390 8.50 -9.63 6.42
CA GLU A 390 7.84 -9.51 7.71
C GLU A 390 6.43 -8.92 7.56
N PRO A 391 5.43 -9.42 8.29
CA PRO A 391 4.07 -8.91 8.15
C PRO A 391 3.96 -7.43 8.51
N PHE A 392 3.05 -6.72 7.86
CA PHE A 392 2.58 -5.42 8.33
C PHE A 392 1.44 -5.63 9.32
N LEU A 393 1.69 -5.28 10.59
CA LEU A 393 0.71 -5.44 11.66
C LEU A 393 0.09 -4.08 11.99
N LEU A 394 -1.23 -3.97 11.87
CA LEU A 394 -1.98 -2.75 12.16
C LEU A 394 -2.88 -2.96 13.38
N ARG A 395 -2.76 -2.07 14.36
CA ARG A 395 -3.66 -1.95 15.50
C ARG A 395 -4.41 -0.63 15.40
N ARG A 396 -5.74 -0.63 15.50
CA ARG A 396 -6.49 0.62 15.62
C ARG A 396 -6.53 1.02 17.08
N ALA A 397 -6.03 2.22 17.38
CA ALA A 397 -6.15 2.78 18.70
C ALA A 397 -7.63 2.89 19.08
N GLN A 398 -7.96 2.52 20.31
CA GLN A 398 -9.25 2.91 20.88
C GLN A 398 -9.24 4.43 20.98
N LYS A 399 -10.32 5.12 20.58
CA LYS A 399 -10.47 6.53 20.90
C LYS A 399 -10.36 6.60 22.43
N SER A 400 -9.27 7.16 22.96
CA SER A 400 -9.32 7.68 24.32
C SER A 400 -10.39 8.77 24.28
N ASN A 401 -11.26 8.81 25.29
CA ASN A 401 -12.27 9.85 25.41
C ASN A 401 -11.59 11.20 25.67
N GLY A 402 -11.04 11.79 24.61
CA GLY A 402 -10.80 13.22 24.44
C GLY A 402 -9.84 13.92 25.41
N MET A 403 -9.26 13.24 26.41
CA MET A 403 -8.33 13.90 27.33
C MET A 403 -6.90 13.89 26.79
N THR A 404 -6.43 15.08 26.43
CA THR A 404 -5.00 15.37 26.29
C THR A 404 -4.27 15.08 27.60
N LEU A 405 -2.96 14.84 27.55
CA LEU A 405 -2.16 14.59 28.75
C LEU A 405 -2.32 15.69 29.83
N PRO A 406 -2.35 17.00 29.49
CA PRO A 406 -2.64 18.04 30.48
C PRO A 406 -4.03 17.94 31.12
N GLN A 407 -5.07 17.59 30.34
CA GLN A 407 -6.42 17.40 30.88
C GLN A 407 -6.49 16.19 31.82
N ARG A 408 -5.82 15.09 31.46
CA ARG A 408 -5.74 13.89 32.29
C ARG A 408 -5.01 14.17 33.62
N LEU A 409 -3.91 14.93 33.56
CA LEU A 409 -3.20 15.38 34.76
C LEU A 409 -4.07 16.33 35.62
N GLY A 410 -4.84 17.22 34.99
CA GLY A 410 -5.79 18.09 35.70
C GLY A 410 -6.88 17.31 36.44
N ARG A 411 -7.48 16.30 35.79
CA ARG A 411 -8.48 15.43 36.42
C ARG A 411 -7.91 14.56 37.55
N LEU A 412 -6.67 14.10 37.42
CA LEU A 412 -5.99 13.39 38.51
C LEU A 412 -5.77 14.28 39.73
N ALA A 413 -5.35 15.54 39.52
CA ALA A 413 -5.19 16.50 40.61
C ALA A 413 -6.53 16.84 41.30
N GLU A 414 -7.60 17.01 40.52
CA GLU A 414 -8.96 17.22 41.04
C GLU A 414 -9.46 16.02 41.86
N LEU A 415 -9.19 14.80 41.41
CA LEU A 415 -9.53 13.57 42.12
C LEU A 415 -8.82 13.48 43.47
N ASP A 416 -7.51 13.79 43.50
CA ASP A 416 -6.72 13.78 44.74
C ASP A 416 -7.22 14.83 45.74
N GLU A 417 -7.58 16.02 45.25
CA GLU A 417 -8.13 17.08 46.09
C GLU A 417 -9.51 16.72 46.65
N LEU A 418 -10.40 16.12 45.85
CA LEU A 418 -11.70 15.64 46.32
C LEU A 418 -11.58 14.53 47.36
N LYS A 419 -10.64 13.60 47.19
CA LYS A 419 -10.35 12.55 48.19
C LYS A 419 -9.86 13.16 49.50
N ARG A 420 -8.99 14.16 49.43
CA ARG A 420 -8.50 14.91 50.59
C ARG A 420 -9.64 15.63 51.32
N GLN A 421 -10.47 16.38 50.59
CA GLN A 421 -11.61 17.11 51.17
C GLN A 421 -12.64 16.17 51.81
N ARG A 422 -12.92 15.02 51.17
CA ARG A 422 -13.76 13.97 51.74
C ARG A 422 -13.19 13.47 53.08
N ASP A 423 -11.90 13.20 53.14
CA ASP A 423 -11.25 12.66 54.36
C ASP A 423 -11.21 13.70 55.49
N GLU A 424 -10.91 14.96 55.16
CA GLU A 424 -10.98 16.09 56.12
C GLU A 424 -12.40 16.29 56.65
N PHE A 425 -13.42 16.21 55.78
CA PHE A 425 -14.82 16.31 56.19
C PHE A 425 -15.26 15.09 57.01
N ALA A 426 -14.81 13.89 56.65
CA ALA A 426 -15.04 12.68 57.42
C ALA A 426 -14.40 12.73 58.81
N ALA A 427 -13.36 13.54 59.03
CA ALA A 427 -12.75 13.69 60.35
C ALA A 427 -13.49 14.67 61.28
N ARG A 428 -14.54 15.37 60.81
CA ARG A 428 -15.29 16.37 61.59
C ARG A 428 -16.31 15.72 62.55
N PRO A 429 -16.13 15.83 63.87
CA PRO A 429 -17.05 15.24 64.85
C PRO A 429 -18.27 16.13 65.16
N ASP A 430 -18.27 17.38 64.68
CA ASP A 430 -19.22 18.45 64.99
C ASP A 430 -20.44 18.52 64.04
N VAL A 431 -20.52 17.61 63.06
CA VAL A 431 -21.60 17.57 62.06
C VAL A 431 -22.59 16.46 62.39
N ASP A 432 -23.88 16.78 62.27
CA ASP A 432 -24.97 15.81 62.42
C ASP A 432 -24.74 14.55 61.56
N PRO A 433 -24.94 13.33 62.09
CA PRO A 433 -24.66 12.09 61.36
C PRO A 433 -25.43 11.93 60.04
N GLY A 434 -26.69 12.38 59.98
CA GLY A 434 -27.52 12.29 58.78
C GLY A 434 -27.04 13.25 57.69
N ILE A 435 -26.68 14.48 58.06
CA ILE A 435 -26.08 15.47 57.16
C ILE A 435 -24.70 15.01 56.68
N ARG A 436 -23.89 14.48 57.59
CA ARG A 436 -22.53 13.99 57.29
C ARG A 436 -22.57 12.85 56.27
N GLN A 437 -23.45 11.88 56.45
CA GLN A 437 -23.57 10.76 55.50
C GLN A 437 -24.00 11.23 54.11
N LYS A 438 -24.92 12.19 54.03
CA LYS A 438 -25.39 12.75 52.76
C LYS A 438 -24.24 13.40 51.97
N ILE A 439 -23.46 14.25 52.64
CA ILE A 439 -22.34 14.97 52.01
C ILE A 439 -21.22 14.00 51.61
N LEU A 440 -20.92 12.97 52.42
CA LEU A 440 -19.94 11.94 52.06
C LEU A 440 -20.38 11.14 50.82
N ASN A 441 -21.67 10.84 50.67
CA ASN A 441 -22.19 10.20 49.47
C ASN A 441 -22.05 11.10 48.23
N GLU A 442 -22.20 12.43 48.37
CA GLU A 442 -21.98 13.38 47.28
C GLU A 442 -20.51 13.38 46.83
N PHE A 443 -19.55 13.37 47.77
CA PHE A 443 -18.13 13.20 47.45
C PHE A 443 -17.85 11.87 46.74
N GLU A 444 -18.41 10.76 47.21
CA GLU A 444 -18.21 9.46 46.57
C GLU A 444 -18.75 9.41 45.14
N ASN A 445 -19.91 10.03 44.90
CA ASN A 445 -20.50 10.09 43.57
C ASN A 445 -19.62 10.91 42.60
N GLU A 446 -19.09 12.04 43.07
CA GLU A 446 -18.22 12.89 42.25
C GLU A 446 -16.86 12.23 41.98
N ILE A 447 -16.28 11.57 42.98
CA ILE A 447 -15.06 10.75 42.84
C ILE A 447 -15.27 9.67 41.79
N ARG A 448 -16.37 8.91 41.86
CA ARG A 448 -16.67 7.86 40.87
C ARG A 448 -16.84 8.44 39.47
N ARG A 449 -17.49 9.59 39.33
CA ARG A 449 -17.65 10.26 38.03
C ARG A 449 -16.29 10.57 37.40
N ILE A 450 -15.37 11.16 38.16
CA ILE A 450 -14.02 11.51 37.66
C ILE A 450 -13.19 10.26 37.39
N GLU A 451 -13.29 9.22 38.23
CA GLU A 451 -12.62 7.94 37.99
C GLU A 451 -13.11 7.26 36.70
N ASP A 452 -14.40 7.35 36.40
CA ASP A 452 -14.97 6.82 35.15
C ASP A 452 -14.61 7.69 33.94
N GLU A 453 -14.51 9.01 34.09
CA GLU A 453 -13.94 9.90 33.06
C GLU A 453 -12.47 9.55 32.75
N LEU A 454 -11.68 9.16 33.74
CA LEU A 454 -10.26 8.79 33.59
C LEU A 454 -10.05 7.36 33.05
N LYS A 455 -11.00 6.45 33.22
CA LYS A 455 -10.94 5.08 32.68
C LYS A 455 -11.25 5.00 31.19
N ASN A 456 -12.05 5.94 30.70
CA ASN A 456 -12.36 6.08 29.28
C ASN A 456 -11.31 6.94 28.56
#